data_AF-A0AAW5UEH1-F1
#
_entry.id   AF-A0AAW5UEH1-F1
#
_cell.length_a   1.000
_cell.length_b   1.000
_cell.length_c   1.000
_cell.angle_alpha   90.00
_cell.angle_beta   90.00
_cell.angle_gamma   90.00
#
_symmetry.space_group_name_H-M   'P 1'
#
loop_
_entity.id
_entity.type
_entity.pdbx_description
1 polymer ?
#
loop_
_entity_poly.entity_id
_entity_poly.type
_entity_poly.pdbx_seq_one_letter_code
_entity_poly.pdbx_strand_id
1 'polypeptide(L)'
;MLDFEENIRGIGLYLQRKGLHRYSRVPYIEVFDHYFRHLYRIFKFVNESPLIDTEEERYDYACIVRSQLSEYELLMLFYNSLQEENIKFKTLIEKFAVFNNIRREKLASRDNVQLYDEGAFCHN
;
A
#
# COMPACT_ATOMS: atom_id res chain seq x y z
N MET A 1 -28.84 9.76 2.70
CA MET A 1 -28.73 9.63 4.16
C MET A 1 -27.50 8.76 4.39
N LEU A 2 -26.39 9.35 4.84
CA LEU A 2 -25.15 8.63 5.07
C LEU A 2 -25.31 7.91 6.42
N ASP A 3 -25.29 6.59 6.41
CA ASP A 3 -25.24 5.75 7.61
C ASP A 3 -23.91 6.02 8.36
N PHE A 4 -23.87 7.09 9.14
CA PHE A 4 -22.89 7.31 10.20
C PHE A 4 -23.27 6.54 11.48
N GLU A 5 -24.16 5.53 11.39
CA GLU A 5 -24.68 4.76 12.53
C GLU A 5 -23.69 3.76 13.14
N GLU A 6 -22.46 3.66 12.63
CA GLU A 6 -21.39 3.03 13.39
C GLU A 6 -20.15 3.93 13.37
N ASN A 7 -19.68 4.31 14.56
CA ASN A 7 -18.42 5.02 14.79
C ASN A 7 -17.24 4.08 14.49
N ILE A 8 -17.14 3.63 13.24
CA ILE A 8 -16.08 2.75 12.76
C ILE A 8 -14.83 3.60 12.58
N ARG A 9 -13.84 3.38 13.44
CA ARG A 9 -12.56 4.08 13.40
C ARG A 9 -11.54 3.29 12.58
N GLY A 10 -10.95 3.96 11.60
CA GLY A 10 -9.84 3.43 10.80
C GLY A 10 -10.27 2.57 9.62
N ILE A 11 -9.43 2.57 8.59
CA ILE A 11 -9.75 1.93 7.31
C ILE A 11 -9.82 0.40 7.40
N GLY A 12 -8.99 -0.22 8.25
CA GLY A 12 -9.02 -1.67 8.47
C GLY A 12 -10.38 -2.15 8.97
N LEU A 13 -10.89 -1.56 10.07
CA LEU A 13 -12.20 -1.92 10.63
C LEU A 13 -13.36 -1.57 9.69
N TYR A 14 -13.26 -0.45 8.96
CA TYR A 14 -14.26 -0.08 7.96
C TYR A 14 -14.36 -1.13 6.85
N LEU A 15 -13.23 -1.51 6.26
CA LEU A 15 -13.19 -2.51 5.19
C LEU A 15 -13.51 -3.92 5.70
N GLN A 16 -13.21 -4.23 6.96
CA GLN A 16 -13.63 -5.48 7.59
C GLN A 16 -15.16 -5.61 7.60
N ARG A 17 -15.86 -4.54 7.98
CA ARG A 17 -17.33 -4.54 8.10
C ARG A 17 -18.06 -4.33 6.79
N LYS A 18 -17.51 -3.51 5.90
CA LYS A 18 -18.20 -3.07 4.67
C LYS A 18 -17.67 -3.80 3.42
N GLY A 19 -16.51 -4.44 3.49
CA GLY A 19 -15.86 -5.16 2.40
C GLY A 19 -14.87 -4.29 1.60
N LEU A 20 -13.90 -4.94 0.95
CA LEU A 20 -12.82 -4.29 0.19
C LEU A 20 -13.34 -3.40 -0.95
N HIS A 21 -14.41 -3.82 -1.62
CA HIS A 21 -15.07 -3.07 -2.70
C HIS A 21 -15.62 -1.68 -2.26
N ARG A 22 -15.61 -1.39 -0.95
CA ARG A 22 -16.02 -0.11 -0.38
C ARG A 22 -14.87 0.86 -0.16
N TYR A 23 -13.62 0.48 -0.48
CA TYR A 23 -12.45 1.36 -0.35
C TYR A 23 -12.65 2.70 -1.06
N SER A 24 -13.05 2.68 -2.33
CA SER A 24 -13.32 3.88 -3.13
C SER A 24 -14.53 4.71 -2.65
N ARG A 25 -15.28 4.21 -1.66
CA ARG A 25 -16.41 4.90 -1.03
C ARG A 25 -16.07 5.44 0.35
N VAL A 26 -14.83 5.28 0.81
CA VAL A 26 -14.35 5.91 2.05
C VAL A 26 -14.31 7.43 1.81
N PRO A 27 -14.99 8.25 2.62
CA PRO A 27 -14.98 9.70 2.43
C PRO A 27 -13.56 10.26 2.44
N TYR A 28 -13.25 11.13 1.48
CA TYR A 28 -11.96 11.81 1.35
C TYR A 28 -10.76 10.90 1.07
N ILE A 29 -10.98 9.63 0.71
CA ILE A 29 -9.89 8.70 0.38
C ILE A 29 -9.15 9.16 -0.88
N GLU A 30 -9.85 9.80 -1.80
CA GLU A 30 -9.29 10.37 -3.04
C GLU A 30 -8.21 11.44 -2.79
N VAL A 31 -8.21 12.08 -1.62
CA VAL A 31 -7.17 13.05 -1.24
C VAL A 31 -5.78 12.39 -1.19
N PHE A 32 -5.73 11.09 -0.90
CA PHE A 32 -4.49 10.32 -0.87
C PHE A 32 -4.08 9.77 -2.24
N ASP A 33 -4.91 9.87 -3.29
CA ASP A 33 -4.57 9.33 -4.61
C ASP A 33 -3.36 10.06 -5.21
N HIS A 34 -3.29 11.38 -5.03
CA HIS A 34 -2.11 12.14 -5.46
C HIS A 34 -0.87 11.75 -4.65
N TYR A 35 -1.02 11.56 -3.34
CA TYR A 35 0.07 11.13 -2.46
C TYR A 35 0.64 9.77 -2.88
N PHE A 36 -0.20 8.75 -3.05
CA PHE A 36 0.27 7.43 -3.48
C PHE A 36 0.76 7.39 -4.93
N ARG A 37 0.23 8.27 -5.80
CA ARG A 37 0.78 8.45 -7.15
C ARG A 37 2.19 9.04 -7.11
N HIS A 38 2.45 9.98 -6.22
CA HIS A 38 3.81 10.50 -6.01
C HIS A 38 4.74 9.41 -5.48
N LEU A 39 4.28 8.64 -4.49
CA LEU A 39 5.04 7.51 -3.95
C LEU A 39 5.39 6.48 -5.05
N TYR A 40 4.41 6.10 -5.88
CA TYR A 40 4.64 5.24 -7.04
C TYR A 40 5.70 5.80 -7.98
N ARG A 41 5.70 7.11 -8.27
CA ARG A 41 6.70 7.74 -9.14
C ARG A 41 8.11 7.62 -8.57
N ILE A 42 8.26 7.72 -7.25
CA ILE A 42 9.55 7.55 -6.58
C ILE A 42 10.02 6.10 -6.70
N PHE A 43 9.18 5.12 -6.34
CA PHE A 43 9.53 3.69 -6.49
C PHE A 43 9.81 3.32 -7.96
N LYS A 44 9.05 3.89 -8.89
CA LYS A 44 9.26 3.71 -10.33
C LYS A 44 10.63 4.25 -10.74
N PHE A 45 11.00 5.44 -10.27
CA PHE A 45 12.33 6.00 -10.53
C PHE A 45 13.43 5.11 -9.94
N VAL A 46 13.30 4.66 -8.69
CA VAL A 46 14.24 3.71 -8.08
C VAL A 46 14.36 2.44 -8.92
N ASN A 47 13.26 1.93 -9.46
CA ASN A 47 13.26 0.72 -10.29
C ASN A 47 13.91 0.91 -11.68
N GLU A 48 13.67 2.04 -12.34
CA GLU A 48 14.02 2.25 -13.75
C GLU A 48 15.23 3.15 -13.96
N SER A 49 15.72 3.81 -12.90
CA SER A 49 16.80 4.79 -13.03
C SER A 49 18.07 4.13 -13.55
N PRO A 50 18.67 4.67 -14.63
CA PRO A 50 19.98 4.23 -15.13
C PRO A 50 21.14 4.71 -14.23
N LEU A 51 20.85 5.45 -13.16
CA LEU A 51 21.84 5.95 -12.20
C LEU A 51 22.05 5.01 -11.00
N ILE A 52 21.36 3.87 -10.97
CA ILE A 52 21.46 2.85 -9.92
C ILE A 52 21.91 1.57 -10.60
N ASP A 53 23.06 1.06 -10.21
CA ASP A 53 23.79 0.05 -10.97
C ASP A 53 23.34 -1.36 -10.62
N THR A 54 22.92 -1.59 -9.37
CA THR A 54 22.60 -2.92 -8.86
C THR A 54 21.16 -3.02 -8.33
N GLU A 55 20.58 -4.22 -8.37
CA GLU A 55 19.26 -4.46 -7.76
C GLU A 55 19.29 -4.31 -6.22
N GLU A 56 20.44 -4.58 -5.59
CA GLU A 56 20.65 -4.37 -4.15
C GLU A 56 20.54 -2.87 -3.80
N GLU A 57 21.23 -1.99 -4.53
CA GLU A 57 21.09 -0.54 -4.34
C GLU A 57 19.65 -0.06 -4.58
N ARG A 58 18.95 -0.61 -5.59
CA ARG A 58 17.53 -0.29 -5.81
C ARG A 58 16.69 -0.67 -4.60
N TYR A 59 16.94 -1.84 -4.03
CA TYR A 59 16.25 -2.28 -2.82
C TYR A 59 16.55 -1.37 -1.62
N ASP A 60 17.80 -0.96 -1.44
CA ASP A 60 18.19 -0.04 -0.36
C ASP A 60 17.51 1.33 -0.49
N TYR A 61 17.47 1.91 -1.70
CA TYR A 61 16.75 3.15 -1.94
C TYR A 61 15.24 2.99 -1.72
N ALA A 62 14.66 1.86 -2.15
CA ALA A 62 13.26 1.55 -1.88
C ALA A 62 12.99 1.42 -0.37
N CYS A 63 13.93 0.87 0.40
CA CYS A 63 13.87 0.81 1.86
C CYS A 63 13.91 2.20 2.51
N ILE A 64 14.72 3.12 1.99
CA ILE A 64 14.74 4.52 2.44
C ILE A 64 13.36 5.16 2.22
N VAL A 65 12.77 5.01 1.04
CA VAL A 65 11.43 5.54 0.73
C VAL A 65 10.38 4.92 1.65
N ARG A 66 10.41 3.59 1.81
CA ARG A 66 9.52 2.85 2.72
C ARG A 66 9.65 3.33 4.17
N SER A 67 10.85 3.69 4.63
CA SER A 67 11.08 4.16 6.01
C SER A 67 10.37 5.47 6.35
N GLN A 68 9.95 6.24 5.34
CA GLN A 68 9.18 7.47 5.53
C GLN A 68 7.68 7.20 5.79
N LEU A 69 7.20 5.99 5.48
CA LEU A 69 5.79 5.64 5.60
C LEU A 69 5.46 5.21 7.02
N SER A 70 4.50 5.89 7.63
CA SER A 70 3.89 5.44 8.87
C SER A 70 3.14 4.13 8.67
N GLU A 71 2.88 3.43 9.77
CA GLU A 71 2.07 2.21 9.77
C GLU A 71 0.70 2.41 9.11
N TYR A 72 0.07 3.57 9.32
CA TYR A 72 -1.23 3.89 8.74
C TYR A 72 -1.15 4.17 7.24
N GLU A 73 -0.08 4.81 6.77
CA GLU A 73 0.16 5.02 5.34
C GLU A 73 0.41 3.69 4.63
N LEU A 74 1.13 2.74 5.24
CA LEU A 74 1.28 1.38 4.70
C LEU A 74 -0.07 0.66 4.57
N LEU A 75 -0.95 0.77 5.58
CA LEU A 75 -2.29 0.18 5.52
C LEU A 75 -3.18 0.81 4.46
N MET A 76 -3.12 2.13 4.29
CA MET A 76 -3.86 2.82 3.23
C MET A 76 -3.32 2.44 1.86
N LEU A 77 -2.00 2.44 1.69
CA LEU A 77 -1.34 2.01 0.46
C LEU A 77 -1.76 0.59 0.08
N PHE A 78 -1.77 -0.33 1.05
CA PHE A 78 -2.18 -1.73 0.86
C PHE A 78 -3.51 -1.88 0.12
N TYR A 79 -4.52 -1.08 0.48
CA TYR A 79 -5.83 -1.16 -0.18
C TYR A 79 -5.93 -0.26 -1.42
N ASN A 80 -5.19 0.84 -1.46
CA ASN A 80 -5.12 1.74 -2.62
C ASN A 80 -4.51 1.04 -3.84
N SER A 81 -3.43 0.28 -3.67
CA SER A 81 -2.74 -0.40 -4.78
C SER A 81 -3.47 -1.64 -5.31
N LEU A 82 -4.56 -2.06 -4.66
CA LEU A 82 -5.46 -3.09 -5.17
C LEU A 82 -6.55 -2.53 -6.10
N GLN A 83 -6.70 -1.21 -6.17
CA GLN A 83 -7.61 -0.61 -7.16
C GLN A 83 -7.02 -0.80 -8.57
N GLU A 84 -7.89 -1.01 -9.56
CA GLU A 84 -7.51 -1.36 -10.93
C GLU A 84 -6.58 -0.30 -11.55
N GLU A 85 -6.85 0.98 -11.28
CA GLU A 85 -6.06 2.12 -11.73
C GLU A 85 -4.63 2.16 -11.15
N ASN A 86 -4.39 1.47 -10.03
CA ASN A 86 -3.14 1.49 -9.28
C ASN A 86 -2.36 0.17 -9.36
N ILE A 87 -2.78 -0.77 -10.21
CA ILE A 87 -2.19 -2.12 -10.31
C ILE A 87 -0.69 -2.10 -10.64
N LYS A 88 -0.19 -1.05 -11.32
CA LYS A 88 1.24 -0.88 -11.60
C LYS A 88 2.07 -0.70 -10.33
N PHE A 89 1.48 -0.12 -9.29
CA PHE A 89 2.19 0.07 -8.03
C PHE A 89 2.27 -1.25 -7.25
N LYS A 90 1.27 -2.13 -7.36
CA LYS A 90 1.32 -3.49 -6.79
C LYS A 90 2.58 -4.25 -7.21
N THR A 91 2.95 -4.20 -8.49
CA THR A 91 4.17 -4.87 -8.98
C THR A 91 5.45 -4.36 -8.30
N LEU A 92 5.55 -3.04 -8.06
CA LEU A 92 6.72 -2.47 -7.37
C LEU A 92 6.70 -2.76 -5.87
N ILE A 93 5.52 -2.79 -5.27
CA ILE A 93 5.32 -3.20 -3.87
C ILE A 93 5.87 -4.62 -3.65
N GLU A 94 5.53 -5.52 -4.57
CA GLU A 94 5.97 -6.92 -4.57
C GLU A 94 7.46 -7.07 -4.89
N LYS A 95 8.02 -6.22 -5.75
CA LYS A 95 9.45 -6.24 -6.04
C LYS A 95 10.29 -5.79 -4.85
N PHE A 96 9.85 -4.77 -4.11
CA PHE A 96 10.66 -4.11 -3.09
C PHE A 96 10.26 -4.43 -1.65
N ALA A 97 9.45 -5.47 -1.42
CA ALA A 97 8.97 -5.85 -0.09
C ALA A 97 8.42 -4.67 0.72
N VAL A 98 7.57 -3.84 0.07
CA VAL A 98 7.12 -2.58 0.66
C VAL A 98 6.34 -2.80 1.97
N PHE A 99 5.71 -3.96 2.13
CA PHE A 99 4.94 -4.35 3.31
C PHE A 99 5.70 -5.25 4.29
N ASN A 100 7.03 -5.34 4.21
CA ASN A 100 7.85 -6.16 5.14
C ASN A 100 7.50 -5.89 6.62
N ASN A 101 7.27 -4.63 6.99
CA ASN A 101 6.94 -4.23 8.37
C ASN A 101 5.46 -3.90 8.59
N ILE A 102 4.54 -4.37 7.74
CA ILE A 102 3.11 -4.09 7.92
C ILE A 102 2.55 -4.84 9.13
N ARG A 103 1.72 -4.16 9.92
CA ARG A 103 1.02 -4.77 11.06
C ARG A 103 -0.23 -5.50 10.57
N ARG A 104 -0.06 -6.80 10.32
CA ARG A 104 -1.09 -7.70 9.75
C ARG A 104 -2.38 -7.72 10.57
N GLU A 105 -2.31 -7.45 11.87
CA GLU A 105 -3.47 -7.35 12.76
C GLU A 105 -4.34 -6.11 12.53
N LYS A 106 -3.83 -5.09 11.82
CA LYS A 106 -4.61 -3.89 11.44
C LYS A 106 -5.21 -3.98 10.05
N LEU A 107 -4.91 -5.03 9.29
CA LEU A 107 -5.60 -5.33 8.05
C LEU A 107 -7.07 -5.66 8.34
N ALA A 108 -7.96 -5.40 7.38
CA ALA A 108 -9.37 -5.74 7.47
C ALA A 108 -9.62 -7.24 7.71
N SER A 109 -8.75 -8.09 7.16
CA SER A 109 -8.59 -9.50 7.53
C SER A 109 -7.10 -9.83 7.48
N ARG A 110 -6.64 -10.72 8.36
CA ARG A 110 -5.26 -11.25 8.29
C ARG A 110 -5.01 -11.98 6.98
N ASP A 111 -6.04 -12.59 6.40
CA ASP A 111 -5.95 -13.32 5.13
C ASP A 111 -5.74 -12.40 3.93
N ASN A 112 -5.97 -11.08 4.08
CA ASN A 112 -5.75 -10.13 3.01
C ASN A 112 -4.29 -10.12 2.53
N VAL A 113 -3.34 -10.61 3.33
CA VAL A 113 -1.95 -10.81 2.87
C VAL A 113 -1.86 -11.63 1.57
N GLN A 114 -2.83 -12.52 1.31
CA GLN A 114 -2.91 -13.33 0.09
C GLN A 114 -3.29 -12.53 -1.17
N LEU A 115 -3.66 -11.24 -1.02
CA LEU A 115 -3.92 -10.33 -2.14
C LEU A 115 -2.62 -9.85 -2.82
N TYR A 116 -1.47 -10.17 -2.23
CA TYR A 116 -0.14 -9.88 -2.73
C TYR A 116 0.70 -11.16 -2.77
N ASP A 117 1.66 -11.19 -3.68
CA ASP A 117 2.70 -12.21 -3.71
C ASP A 117 3.64 -12.04 -2.50
N GLU A 118 4.34 -13.11 -2.13
CA GLU A 118 5.23 -13.14 -0.95
C GLU A 118 6.31 -12.04 -0.98
N GLY A 119 6.76 -11.66 -2.18
CA GLY A 119 7.71 -10.57 -2.40
C GLY A 119 7.28 -9.23 -1.81
N ALA A 120 5.96 -8.99 -1.60
CA ALA A 120 5.50 -7.77 -0.93
C ALA A 120 5.89 -7.70 0.54
N PHE A 121 6.20 -8.83 1.17
CA PHE A 121 6.46 -8.95 2.61
C PHE A 121 7.87 -9.43 2.94
N CYS A 122 8.60 -10.02 2.00
CA CYS A 122 9.96 -10.49 2.20
C CYS A 122 10.82 -10.12 0.99
N HIS A 123 12.05 -9.68 1.25
CA HIS A 123 13.07 -9.55 0.23
C HIS A 123 13.98 -10.76 0.30
N ASN A 124 14.12 -11.47 -0.82
CA ASN A 124 14.94 -12.67 -0.97
C ASN A 124 16.28 -12.32 -1.62
#